data_AF-A0A961GSP8-F1
#
_entry.id   AF-A0A961GSP8-F1
#
_cell.length_a   1.000
_cell.length_b   1.000
_cell.length_c   1.000
_cell.angle_alpha   90.00
_cell.angle_beta   90.00
_cell.angle_gamma   90.00
#
_symmetry.space_group_name_H-M   'P 1'
#
loop_
_entity.id
_entity.type
_entity.pdbx_description
1 polymer ?
#
loop_
_entity_poly.entity_id
_entity_poly.type
_entity_poly.pdbx_seq_one_letter_code
_entity_poly.pdbx_strand_id
1 'polypeptide(L)'
;MPAVARPVLGGAVLGGFAFVTPYALTNGEVHMADLNGVAHVAATTLLLAAAMKIVASAVTVVSGWNGGFIIPLFFIGYCLARATTGHLPGSDPWILAAGAMAAANVGVTKTPIGSTLVVTEMAGLTLLPPTLIASLVSLLLTSGVGLIHTQRQRFDPNEQDFDPDDTAYPEGA
;
A
#
# COMPACT_ATOMS: atom_id res chain seq x y z
N MET A 1 27.04 1.80 9.22
CA MET A 1 26.38 2.87 10.02
C MET A 1 25.81 2.25 11.27
N PRO A 2 25.91 2.88 12.45
CA PRO A 2 25.25 2.41 13.65
C PRO A 2 23.73 2.33 13.41
N ALA A 3 23.06 1.34 14.02
CA ALA A 3 21.65 1.02 13.76
C ALA A 3 20.70 2.23 13.91
N VAL A 4 21.04 3.18 14.77
CA VAL A 4 20.24 4.38 15.05
C VAL A 4 20.43 5.50 14.01
N ALA A 5 21.56 5.55 13.30
CA ALA A 5 21.84 6.63 12.35
C ALA A 5 20.96 6.56 11.09
N ARG A 6 20.52 5.36 10.69
CA ARG A 6 19.69 5.17 9.48
C ARG A 6 18.26 5.74 9.66
N PRO A 7 17.53 5.44 10.75
CA PRO A 7 16.23 6.07 11.00
C PRO A 7 16.30 7.58 11.18
N VAL A 8 17.36 8.09 11.85
CA VAL A 8 17.56 9.54 12.04
C VAL A 8 17.74 10.26 10.71
N LEU A 9 18.54 9.70 9.80
CA LEU A 9 18.71 10.27 8.46
C LEU A 9 17.40 10.21 7.66
N GLY A 10 16.67 9.09 7.73
CA GLY A 10 15.35 8.95 7.12
C GLY A 10 14.36 10.01 7.63
N GLY A 11 14.36 10.26 8.94
CA GLY A 11 13.53 11.30 9.56
C GLY A 11 13.94 12.72 9.18
N ALA A 12 15.22 13.00 9.05
CA ALA A 12 15.69 14.30 8.56
C ALA A 12 15.23 14.56 7.11
N VAL A 13 15.31 13.55 6.25
CA VAL A 13 14.82 13.62 4.86
C VAL A 13 13.30 13.82 4.82
N LEU A 14 12.53 13.06 5.60
CA LEU A 14 11.08 13.21 5.69
C LEU A 14 10.67 14.58 6.26
N GLY A 15 11.40 15.08 7.25
CA GLY A 15 11.24 16.43 7.77
C GLY A 15 11.49 17.49 6.70
N GLY A 16 12.53 17.30 5.87
CA GLY A 16 12.78 18.14 4.70
C GLY A 16 11.60 18.14 3.71
N PHE A 17 11.04 16.97 3.39
CA PHE A 17 9.85 16.89 2.52
C PHE A 17 8.60 17.51 3.13
N ALA A 18 8.46 17.48 4.47
CA ALA A 18 7.33 18.11 5.16
C ALA A 18 7.27 19.63 4.98
N PHE A 19 8.42 20.30 4.76
CA PHE A 19 8.44 21.72 4.40
C PHE A 19 7.96 22.01 2.98
N VAL A 20 8.05 21.04 2.07
CA VAL A 20 7.57 21.17 0.69
C VAL A 20 6.08 20.86 0.60
N THR A 21 5.62 19.82 1.31
CA THR A 21 4.20 19.44 1.31
C THR A 21 3.81 18.72 2.61
N PRO A 22 2.66 19.07 3.22
CA PRO A 22 2.18 18.37 4.40
C PRO A 22 1.88 16.88 4.12
N TYR A 23 1.55 16.55 2.86
CA TYR A 23 1.28 15.19 2.42
C TYR A 23 2.53 14.28 2.40
N ALA A 24 3.73 14.80 2.66
CA ALA A 24 4.92 13.96 2.82
C ALA A 24 4.91 13.14 4.12
N LEU A 25 4.16 13.59 5.14
CA LEU A 25 4.10 12.91 6.43
C LEU A 25 3.30 11.60 6.36
N THR A 26 3.65 10.65 7.22
CA THR A 26 3.07 9.28 7.25
C THR A 26 1.62 9.22 7.74
N ASN A 27 1.05 10.35 8.18
CA ASN A 27 -0.32 10.47 8.69
C ASN A 27 -1.36 10.42 7.55
N GLY A 28 -1.40 9.31 6.79
CA GLY A 28 -2.30 9.16 5.65
C GLY A 28 -3.79 9.27 6.03
N GLU A 29 -4.16 8.76 7.20
CA GLU A 29 -5.49 8.85 7.80
C GLU A 29 -6.03 10.29 7.85
N VAL A 30 -5.32 11.18 8.56
CA VAL A 30 -5.72 12.58 8.74
C VAL A 30 -5.84 13.27 7.38
N HIS A 31 -4.87 13.04 6.50
CA HIS A 31 -4.91 13.63 5.17
C HIS A 31 -6.11 13.13 4.35
N MET A 32 -6.47 11.85 4.41
CA MET A 32 -7.67 11.32 3.73
C MET A 32 -8.93 12.01 4.26
N ALA A 33 -9.05 12.20 5.58
CA ALA A 33 -10.18 12.89 6.18
C ALA A 33 -10.28 14.36 5.73
N ASP A 34 -9.16 15.10 5.72
CA ASP A 34 -9.11 16.49 5.25
C ASP A 34 -9.52 16.59 3.78
N LEU A 35 -8.96 15.72 2.94
CA LEU A 35 -9.24 15.65 1.52
C LEU A 35 -10.71 15.30 1.25
N ASN A 36 -11.32 14.46 2.09
CA ASN A 36 -12.73 14.08 1.97
C ASN A 36 -13.69 15.25 2.22
N GLY A 37 -13.31 16.20 3.10
CA GLY A 37 -14.08 17.42 3.36
C GLY A 37 -14.07 18.44 2.22
N VAL A 38 -13.18 18.29 1.24
CA VAL A 38 -13.04 19.21 0.11
C VAL A 38 -13.69 18.63 -1.15
N ALA A 39 -14.79 19.24 -1.59
CA ALA A 39 -15.62 18.75 -2.70
C ALA A 39 -14.85 18.63 -4.02
N HIS A 40 -14.04 19.65 -4.37
CA HIS A 40 -13.25 19.65 -5.59
C HIS A 40 -11.78 19.87 -5.28
N VAL A 41 -10.98 18.86 -5.63
CA VAL A 41 -9.53 18.89 -5.54
C VAL A 41 -9.00 18.57 -6.93
N ALA A 42 -8.02 19.34 -7.41
CA ALA A 42 -7.48 19.13 -8.75
C ALA A 42 -6.82 17.75 -8.85
N ALA A 43 -7.08 17.01 -9.93
CA ALA A 43 -6.47 15.70 -10.16
C ALA A 43 -4.93 15.75 -10.05
N THR A 44 -4.32 16.82 -10.56
CA THR A 44 -2.87 17.06 -10.45
C THR A 44 -2.39 17.09 -9.00
N THR A 45 -3.13 17.72 -8.09
CA THR A 45 -2.76 17.77 -6.66
C THR A 45 -2.87 16.39 -5.99
N LEU A 46 -3.88 15.60 -6.34
CA LEU A 46 -4.04 14.23 -5.83
C LEU A 46 -2.91 13.32 -6.32
N LEU A 47 -2.55 13.41 -7.61
CA LEU A 47 -1.46 12.62 -8.18
C LEU A 47 -0.10 13.01 -7.60
N LEU A 48 0.15 14.31 -7.40
CA LEU A 48 1.36 14.78 -6.72
C LEU A 48 1.42 14.30 -5.27
N ALA A 49 0.31 14.35 -4.54
CA ALA A 49 0.23 13.85 -3.17
C ALA A 49 0.50 12.34 -3.11
N ALA A 50 -0.06 11.56 -4.04
CA ALA A 50 0.20 10.13 -4.16
C ALA A 50 1.67 9.83 -4.45
N ALA A 51 2.27 10.53 -5.43
CA ALA A 51 3.68 10.36 -5.78
C ALA A 51 4.62 10.69 -4.60
N MET A 52 4.35 11.80 -3.90
CA MET A 52 5.10 12.17 -2.71
C MET A 52 4.96 11.13 -1.59
N LYS A 53 3.77 10.53 -1.43
CA LYS A 53 3.54 9.47 -0.45
C LYS A 53 4.31 8.20 -0.78
N ILE A 54 4.44 7.83 -2.06
CA ILE A 54 5.29 6.70 -2.50
C ILE A 54 6.75 6.96 -2.10
N VAL A 55 7.28 8.15 -2.41
CA VAL A 55 8.66 8.52 -2.09
C VAL A 55 8.90 8.51 -0.58
N ALA A 56 8.01 9.14 0.19
CA ALA A 56 8.10 9.16 1.65
C ALA A 56 8.09 7.73 2.24
N SER A 57 7.21 6.87 1.74
CA SER A 57 7.11 5.47 2.19
C SER A 57 8.36 4.65 1.86
N ALA A 58 8.95 4.89 0.69
CA ALA A 58 10.22 4.24 0.33
C ALA A 58 11.33 4.68 1.28
N VAL A 59 11.41 5.97 1.62
CA VAL A 59 12.39 6.49 2.59
C VAL A 59 12.18 5.88 3.98
N THR A 60 10.95 5.75 4.47
CA THR A 60 10.69 5.12 5.78
C THR A 60 11.12 3.66 5.80
N VAL A 61 10.83 2.90 4.74
CA VAL A 61 11.17 1.47 4.67
C VAL A 61 12.70 1.28 4.56
N VAL A 62 13.37 2.02 3.68
CA VAL A 62 14.82 1.91 3.48
C VAL A 62 15.63 2.40 4.68
N SER A 63 15.12 3.41 5.41
CA SER A 63 15.78 3.91 6.62
C SER A 63 15.64 2.99 7.83
N GLY A 64 14.81 1.93 7.74
CA GLY A 64 14.56 1.02 8.85
C GLY A 64 13.77 1.67 9.98
N TRP A 65 12.96 2.68 9.69
CA TRP A 65 12.00 3.22 10.66
C TRP A 65 10.98 2.12 10.99
N ASN A 66 10.63 1.95 12.27
CA ASN A 66 9.56 1.05 12.75
C ASN A 66 8.14 1.38 12.24
N GLY A 67 8.00 2.17 11.18
CA GLY A 67 6.74 2.67 10.65
C GLY A 67 6.31 1.81 9.48
N GLY A 68 5.04 1.41 9.48
CA GLY A 68 4.46 0.64 8.38
C GLY A 68 4.20 1.48 7.13
N PHE A 69 4.08 0.82 5.98
CA PHE A 69 3.76 1.43 4.69
C PHE A 69 2.30 1.23 4.26
N ILE A 70 1.49 0.54 5.09
CA ILE A 70 0.08 0.19 4.79
C ILE A 70 -0.81 1.43 4.69
N ILE A 71 -0.80 2.30 5.70
CA ILE A 71 -1.61 3.54 5.70
C ILE A 71 -1.21 4.48 4.54
N PRO A 72 0.09 4.66 4.24
CA PRO A 72 0.50 5.33 3.02
C PRO A 72 -0.07 4.73 1.73
N LEU A 73 -0.12 3.39 1.60
CA LEU A 73 -0.72 2.72 0.44
C LEU A 73 -2.23 2.97 0.33
N PHE A 74 -2.95 2.99 1.45
CA PHE A 74 -4.36 3.40 1.45
C PHE A 74 -4.50 4.84 0.95
N PHE A 75 -3.70 5.77 1.47
CA PHE A 75 -3.73 7.16 1.01
C PHE A 75 -3.48 7.29 -0.51
N ILE A 76 -2.51 6.54 -1.04
CA ILE A 76 -2.20 6.52 -2.48
C ILE A 76 -3.41 6.01 -3.29
N GLY A 77 -4.01 4.90 -2.88
CA GLY A 77 -5.21 4.35 -3.52
C GLY A 77 -6.39 5.32 -3.49
N TYR A 78 -6.61 5.98 -2.35
CA TYR A 78 -7.64 7.00 -2.20
C TYR A 78 -7.44 8.18 -3.16
N CYS A 79 -6.21 8.71 -3.25
CA CYS A 79 -5.90 9.80 -4.17
C CYS A 79 -6.09 9.40 -5.63
N LEU A 80 -5.70 8.18 -6.00
CA LEU A 80 -5.83 7.69 -7.36
C LEU A 80 -7.31 7.54 -7.76
N ALA A 81 -8.16 6.98 -6.88
CA ALA A 81 -9.59 6.88 -7.11
C ALA A 81 -10.27 8.25 -7.23
N ARG A 82 -9.89 9.21 -6.38
CA ARG A 82 -10.41 10.58 -6.48
C ARG A 82 -9.99 11.28 -7.76
N ALA A 83 -8.77 11.03 -8.23
CA ALA A 83 -8.28 11.60 -9.49
C ALA A 83 -9.00 11.02 -10.73
N THR A 84 -9.56 9.81 -10.63
CA THR A 84 -10.33 9.15 -11.70
C THR A 84 -11.84 9.30 -11.54
N THR A 85 -12.30 9.94 -10.47
CA THR A 85 -13.72 10.19 -10.22
C THR A 85 -14.29 11.09 -11.33
N GLY A 86 -15.42 10.69 -11.92
CA GLY A 86 -16.05 11.38 -13.06
C GLY A 86 -15.66 10.83 -14.43
N HIS A 87 -14.63 9.97 -14.52
CA HIS A 87 -14.31 9.25 -15.76
C HIS A 87 -15.05 7.90 -15.88
N LEU A 88 -15.54 7.35 -14.77
CA LEU A 88 -16.39 6.16 -14.75
C LEU A 88 -17.86 6.57 -14.54
N PRO A 89 -18.73 6.42 -15.56
CA PRO A 89 -20.14 6.73 -15.41
C PRO A 89 -20.81 5.73 -14.45
N GLY A 90 -21.60 6.25 -13.49
CA GLY A 90 -22.42 5.43 -12.58
C GLY A 90 -21.69 4.80 -11.39
N SER A 91 -20.39 5.02 -11.22
CA SER A 91 -19.66 4.55 -10.04
C SER A 91 -19.79 5.53 -8.88
N ASP A 92 -20.16 5.03 -7.70
CA ASP A 92 -20.08 5.79 -6.46
C ASP A 92 -18.60 6.10 -6.12
N PRO A 93 -18.22 7.38 -5.92
CA PRO A 93 -16.83 7.75 -5.65
C PRO A 93 -16.25 7.11 -4.39
N TRP A 94 -17.07 6.86 -3.37
CA TRP A 94 -16.64 6.25 -2.12
C TRP A 94 -16.37 4.75 -2.28
N ILE A 95 -17.21 4.05 -3.04
CA ILE A 95 -16.96 2.65 -3.42
C ILE A 95 -15.65 2.52 -4.20
N LEU A 96 -15.42 3.41 -5.16
CA LEU A 96 -14.18 3.43 -5.96
C LEU A 96 -12.95 3.71 -5.08
N ALA A 97 -13.06 4.68 -4.16
CA ALA A 97 -12.00 4.99 -3.22
C ALA A 97 -11.69 3.81 -2.30
N ALA A 98 -12.69 3.20 -1.66
CA ALA A 98 -12.49 2.04 -0.79
C ALA A 98 -11.87 0.86 -1.56
N GLY A 99 -12.36 0.57 -2.77
CA GLY A 99 -11.81 -0.47 -3.62
C GLY A 99 -10.35 -0.21 -3.98
N ALA A 100 -10.00 1.03 -4.36
CA ALA A 100 -8.63 1.40 -4.71
C ALA A 100 -7.67 1.39 -3.51
N MET A 101 -8.13 1.80 -2.32
CA MET A 101 -7.35 1.68 -1.08
C MET A 101 -6.94 0.23 -0.82
N ALA A 102 -7.92 -0.68 -0.85
CA ALA A 102 -7.67 -2.10 -0.62
C ALA A 102 -6.79 -2.70 -1.73
N ALA A 103 -7.10 -2.43 -3.00
CA ALA A 103 -6.35 -2.92 -4.14
C ALA A 103 -4.88 -2.45 -4.14
N ALA A 104 -4.61 -1.19 -3.79
CA ALA A 104 -3.24 -0.65 -3.71
C ALA A 104 -2.42 -1.37 -2.63
N ASN A 105 -3.02 -1.62 -1.46
CA ASN A 105 -2.34 -2.35 -0.39
C ASN A 105 -2.09 -3.81 -0.77
N VAL A 106 -3.11 -4.50 -1.28
CA VAL A 106 -3.03 -5.92 -1.65
C VAL A 106 -2.01 -6.17 -2.76
N GLY A 107 -1.87 -5.24 -3.71
CA GLY A 107 -0.85 -5.33 -4.74
C GLY A 107 0.57 -5.45 -4.18
N VAL A 108 0.82 -4.86 -3.01
CA VAL A 108 2.12 -4.89 -2.33
C VAL A 108 2.21 -5.99 -1.28
N THR A 109 1.19 -6.10 -0.41
CA THR A 109 1.23 -6.98 0.78
C THR A 109 0.80 -8.40 0.49
N LYS A 110 0.08 -8.65 -0.61
CA LYS A 110 -0.55 -9.92 -0.94
C LYS A 110 -1.49 -10.44 0.16
N THR A 111 -2.14 -9.54 0.90
CA THR A 111 -3.11 -9.85 1.96
C THR A 111 -4.54 -9.47 1.57
N PRO A 112 -5.18 -10.15 0.59
CA PRO A 112 -6.51 -9.75 0.08
C PRO A 112 -7.58 -9.71 1.17
N ILE A 113 -7.64 -10.72 2.04
CA ILE A 113 -8.65 -10.79 3.12
C ILE A 113 -8.37 -9.73 4.18
N GLY A 114 -7.13 -9.68 4.70
CA GLY A 114 -6.77 -8.73 5.76
C GLY A 114 -6.91 -7.27 5.33
N SER A 115 -6.45 -6.92 4.13
CA SER A 115 -6.56 -5.55 3.61
C SER A 115 -8.01 -5.13 3.39
N THR A 116 -8.83 -6.06 2.86
CA THR A 116 -10.27 -5.82 2.69
C THR A 116 -10.91 -5.51 4.03
N LEU A 117 -10.71 -6.37 5.04
CA LEU A 117 -11.31 -6.18 6.36
C LEU A 117 -10.94 -4.84 6.98
N VAL A 118 -9.65 -4.47 6.96
CA VAL A 118 -9.18 -3.19 7.49
C VAL A 118 -9.85 -2.01 6.78
N VAL A 119 -9.90 -2.02 5.45
CA VAL A 119 -10.53 -0.93 4.70
C VAL A 119 -12.05 -0.86 4.97
N THR A 120 -12.73 -2.00 5.08
CA THR A 120 -14.17 -2.04 5.35
C THR A 120 -14.54 -1.64 6.76
N GLU A 121 -13.68 -1.92 7.75
CA GLU A 121 -13.85 -1.41 9.11
C GLU A 121 -13.78 0.13 9.14
N MET A 122 -12.89 0.72 8.34
CA MET A 122 -12.76 2.18 8.25
C MET A 122 -13.86 2.83 7.39
N ALA A 123 -14.26 2.20 6.29
CA ALA A 123 -15.12 2.80 5.27
C ALA A 123 -16.60 2.36 5.34
N GLY A 124 -16.90 1.28 6.06
CA GLY A 124 -18.22 0.69 6.23
C GLY A 124 -18.31 -0.75 5.71
N LEU A 125 -18.91 -1.64 6.50
CA LEU A 125 -19.07 -3.07 6.19
C LEU A 125 -19.91 -3.35 4.93
N THR A 126 -20.80 -2.43 4.54
CA THR A 126 -21.58 -2.52 3.29
C THR A 126 -20.68 -2.54 2.04
N LEU A 127 -19.45 -2.02 2.15
CA LEU A 127 -18.45 -1.98 1.08
C LEU A 127 -17.61 -3.25 0.98
N LEU A 128 -17.85 -4.25 1.83
CA LEU A 128 -17.08 -5.49 1.84
C LEU A 128 -17.09 -6.22 0.49
N PRO A 129 -18.24 -6.44 -0.18
CA PRO A 129 -18.24 -7.11 -1.47
C PRO A 129 -17.38 -6.40 -2.55
N PRO A 130 -17.56 -5.09 -2.84
CA PRO A 130 -16.77 -4.43 -3.88
C PRO A 130 -15.28 -4.30 -3.54
N THR A 131 -14.94 -4.07 -2.26
CA THR A 131 -13.53 -3.98 -1.83
C THR A 131 -12.80 -5.32 -1.89
N LEU A 132 -13.50 -6.42 -1.57
CA LEU A 132 -12.95 -7.77 -1.73
C LEU A 132 -12.68 -8.09 -3.20
N ILE A 133 -13.62 -7.77 -4.09
CA ILE A 133 -13.44 -7.99 -5.53
C ILE A 133 -12.24 -7.20 -6.05
N ALA A 134 -12.13 -5.90 -5.71
CA ALA A 134 -10.99 -5.09 -6.10
C ALA A 134 -9.66 -5.65 -5.57
N SER A 135 -9.65 -6.13 -4.33
CA SER A 135 -8.50 -6.78 -3.71
C SER A 135 -8.07 -8.05 -4.43
N LEU A 136 -9.01 -8.92 -4.79
CA LEU A 136 -8.74 -10.17 -5.50
C LEU A 136 -8.21 -9.90 -6.92
N VAL A 137 -8.83 -8.96 -7.63
CA VAL A 137 -8.35 -8.52 -8.95
C VAL A 137 -6.91 -8.01 -8.85
N SER A 138 -6.62 -7.13 -7.89
CA SER A 138 -5.27 -6.63 -7.68
C SER A 138 -4.28 -7.75 -7.36
N LEU A 139 -4.65 -8.70 -6.49
CA LEU A 139 -3.82 -9.87 -6.19
C LEU A 139 -3.49 -10.68 -7.46
N LEU A 140 -4.49 -10.95 -8.30
CA LEU A 140 -4.28 -11.72 -9.53
C LEU A 140 -3.34 -10.99 -10.49
N LEU A 141 -3.56 -9.69 -10.71
CA LEU A 141 -2.74 -8.87 -11.62
C LEU A 141 -1.31 -8.67 -11.12
N THR A 142 -1.09 -8.69 -9.80
CA THR A 142 0.23 -8.43 -9.18
C THR A 142 0.91 -9.69 -8.66
N SER A 143 0.30 -10.86 -8.85
CA SER A 143 0.77 -12.14 -8.31
C SER A 143 2.24 -12.43 -8.63
N GLY A 144 2.68 -12.14 -9.86
CA GLY A 144 4.05 -12.33 -10.34
C GLY A 144 5.10 -11.31 -9.86
N VAL A 145 4.71 -10.27 -9.10
CA VAL A 145 5.65 -9.26 -8.57
C VAL A 145 5.68 -9.32 -7.05
N GLY A 146 6.86 -9.53 -6.45
CA GLY A 146 7.07 -9.57 -5.02
C GLY A 146 7.87 -8.36 -4.52
N LEU A 147 7.31 -7.60 -3.58
CA LEU A 147 7.97 -6.41 -3.00
C LEU A 147 8.50 -6.67 -1.58
N ILE A 148 7.90 -7.62 -0.86
CA ILE A 148 8.32 -8.03 0.48
C ILE A 148 9.15 -9.31 0.36
N HIS A 149 10.48 -9.21 0.50
CA HIS A 149 11.40 -10.34 0.33
C HIS A 149 11.18 -11.51 1.30
N THR A 150 10.64 -11.23 2.48
CA THR A 150 10.34 -12.26 3.50
C THR A 150 8.97 -12.91 3.31
N GLN A 151 8.17 -12.43 2.35
CA GLN A 151 6.86 -13.00 2.08
C GLN A 151 7.04 -14.37 1.43
N ARG A 152 6.71 -15.43 2.17
CA ARG A 152 6.69 -16.79 1.62
C ARG A 152 5.71 -16.87 0.47
N GLN A 153 6.13 -17.47 -0.65
CA GLN A 153 5.22 -17.80 -1.73
C GLN A 153 4.15 -18.75 -1.19
N ARG A 154 2.93 -18.61 -1.71
CA ARG A 154 1.89 -19.60 -1.43
C ARG A 154 2.33 -20.89 -2.10
N PHE A 155 2.34 -21.96 -1.32
CA PHE A 155 2.59 -23.33 -1.79
C PHE A 155 1.79 -23.59 -3.07
N ASP A 156 2.49 -23.87 -4.17
CA ASP A 156 1.89 -24.38 -5.40
C ASP A 156 2.06 -25.91 -5.41
N PRO A 157 0.97 -26.69 -5.28
CA PRO A 157 1.04 -28.15 -5.29
C PRO A 157 1.62 -28.75 -6.58
N ASN A 158 1.77 -27.96 -7.65
CA ASN A 158 2.26 -28.39 -8.95
C ASN A 158 3.70 -27.94 -9.24
N GLU A 159 4.28 -27.11 -8.38
CA GLU A 159 5.67 -26.67 -8.49
C GLU A 159 6.50 -27.65 -7.67
N GLN A 160 7.29 -28.51 -8.35
CA GLN A 160 8.25 -29.37 -7.65
C GLN A 160 9.27 -28.44 -7.00
N ASP A 161 9.22 -28.30 -5.68
CA ASP A 161 10.21 -27.59 -4.88
C ASP A 161 11.59 -28.22 -5.14
N PHE A 162 12.32 -27.69 -6.12
CA PHE A 162 13.76 -27.89 -6.20
C PHE A 162 14.37 -26.95 -5.17
N ASP A 163 14.64 -27.49 -3.98
CA ASP A 163 15.43 -26.81 -2.97
C ASP A 163 16.93 -27.11 -3.22
N PRO A 164 17.73 -26.14 -3.69
CA PRO A 164 19.16 -26.35 -3.90
C PRO A 164 19.92 -26.65 -2.59
N ASP A 165 19.36 -26.32 -1.41
CA ASP A 165 19.96 -26.62 -0.11
C ASP A 165 19.70 -28.06 0.37
N ASP A 166 18.72 -28.78 -0.21
CA ASP A 166 18.44 -30.19 0.10
C ASP A 166 19.56 -31.15 -0.38
N THR A 167 20.49 -30.64 -1.18
CA THR A 167 21.66 -31.39 -1.65
C THR A 167 22.87 -31.30 -0.71
N ALA A 168 22.80 -30.48 0.35
CA ALA A 168 23.96 -30.15 1.17
C ALA A 168 24.21 -31.06 2.38
N TYR A 169 23.30 -31.99 2.71
CA TYR A 169 23.51 -32.92 3.83
C TYR A 169 22.99 -34.33 3.52
N PRO A 170 23.87 -35.30 3.22
CA PRO A 170 23.48 -36.70 3.36
C PRO A 170 23.30 -37.00 4.85
N GLU A 171 22.06 -37.25 5.29
CA GLU A 171 21.80 -37.95 6.54
C GLU A 171 22.35 -39.39 6.42
N GLY A 172 23.34 -39.72 7.24
CA GLY A 172 23.70 -41.11 7.55
C GLY A 172 25.17 -41.49 7.38
N ALA A 173 25.94 -41.35 8.45
CA ALA A 173 26.99 -42.29 8.87
C ALA A 173 27.26 -42.13 10.37
#